data_AF-A0A9P1C315-F1
#
_entry.id   AF-A0A9P1C315-F1
#
_cell.length_a   1.000
_cell.length_b   1.000
_cell.length_c   1.000
_cell.angle_alpha   90.00
_cell.angle_beta   90.00
_cell.angle_gamma   90.00
#
_symmetry.space_group_name_H-M   'P 1'
#
loop_
_entity.id
_entity.type
_entity.pdbx_description
1 polymer ?
#
loop_
_entity_poly.entity_id
_entity_poly.type
_entity_poly.pdbx_seq_one_letter_code
_entity_poly.pdbx_strand_id
1 'polypeptide(L)'
;MSTPEQARMDFDSIDESKVIVHHACCCCYDGCVPEVHHIGCAAQKTVLCLECDLCCKTGAPCLCCGCCAFRCVDLTTCCKAQGQFFCCVTGSAFPPDDEVPCMLNVCFLNCFPRLGCCMRLGDMKAKQMPWESEATTTSD
;
A
#
# COMPACT_ATOMS: atom_id res chain seq x y z
N MET A 1 -26.81 -9.01 8.75
CA MET A 1 -26.59 -8.74 7.32
C MET A 1 -25.50 -7.69 7.25
N SER A 2 -24.25 -8.12 7.20
CA SER A 2 -23.10 -7.24 6.99
C SER A 2 -23.11 -6.78 5.53
N THR A 3 -22.78 -5.51 5.32
CA THR A 3 -22.57 -4.93 3.98
C THR A 3 -21.44 -5.69 3.26
N PRO A 4 -21.47 -5.76 1.91
CA PRO A 4 -20.42 -6.43 1.12
C PRO A 4 -19.00 -5.86 1.33
N GLU A 5 -18.90 -4.68 1.95
CA GLU A 5 -17.64 -4.01 2.31
C GLU A 5 -16.88 -4.71 3.45
N GLN A 6 -17.57 -5.38 4.38
CA GLN A 6 -16.97 -5.96 5.58
C GLN A 6 -16.35 -7.35 5.40
N ALA A 7 -16.43 -7.93 4.21
CA ALA A 7 -15.70 -9.16 3.85
C ALA A 7 -14.31 -8.87 3.24
N ARG A 8 -13.96 -7.59 3.03
CA ARG A 8 -12.64 -7.17 2.52
C ARG A 8 -11.57 -7.03 3.62
N MET A 9 -11.90 -7.30 4.88
CA MET A 9 -10.93 -7.30 5.97
C MET A 9 -10.36 -8.70 6.21
N ASP A 10 -9.03 -8.73 6.37
CA ASP A 10 -8.26 -9.70 7.15
C ASP A 10 -7.42 -10.77 6.45
N PHE A 11 -6.87 -10.50 5.26
CA PHE A 11 -5.54 -11.05 4.91
C PHE A 11 -4.64 -10.04 4.19
N ASP A 12 -4.78 -8.75 4.47
CA ASP A 12 -3.72 -7.84 4.07
C ASP A 12 -2.51 -8.12 4.94
N SER A 13 -1.57 -8.83 4.35
CA SER A 13 -0.40 -9.35 5.05
C SER A 13 0.66 -8.28 5.23
N ILE A 14 0.54 -7.11 4.61
CA ILE A 14 1.55 -6.05 4.61
C ILE A 14 1.01 -4.86 5.40
N ASP A 15 1.59 -4.59 6.57
CA ASP A 15 1.27 -3.39 7.34
C ASP A 15 2.04 -2.19 6.79
N GLU A 16 1.43 -1.50 5.84
CA GLU A 16 1.99 -0.35 5.13
C GLU A 16 2.31 0.82 6.07
N SER A 17 1.56 0.97 7.16
CA SER A 17 1.70 2.10 8.08
C SER A 17 3.09 2.18 8.71
N LYS A 18 3.77 1.03 8.82
CA LYS A 18 5.11 0.89 9.42
C LYS A 18 6.26 1.07 8.42
N VAL A 19 5.97 1.18 7.13
CA VAL A 19 6.99 1.27 6.07
C VAL A 19 7.70 2.62 6.15
N ILE A 20 9.02 2.59 6.32
CA ILE A 20 9.87 3.75 6.11
C ILE A 20 10.20 3.82 4.63
N VAL A 21 9.69 4.86 3.96
CA VAL A 21 9.83 5.01 2.50
C VAL A 21 11.19 5.62 2.18
N HIS A 22 11.99 4.93 1.38
CA HIS A 22 13.32 5.41 0.97
C HIS A 22 13.35 5.97 -0.45
N HIS A 23 12.48 5.47 -1.33
CA HIS A 23 12.35 5.94 -2.71
C HIS A 23 10.89 5.91 -3.10
N ALA A 24 10.40 6.99 -3.71
CA ALA A 24 9.04 7.06 -4.20
C ALA A 24 8.96 8.05 -5.35
N CYS A 25 8.10 7.74 -6.32
CA CYS A 25 7.84 8.59 -7.47
C CYS A 25 6.41 8.38 -7.94
N CYS A 26 5.61 9.45 -7.86
CA CYS A 26 4.21 9.48 -8.27
C CYS A 26 3.43 8.33 -7.60
N CYS A 27 3.12 7.29 -8.35
CA CYS A 27 2.28 6.17 -7.95
C CYS A 27 3.05 4.96 -7.40
N CYS A 28 4.37 5.06 -7.20
CA CYS A 28 5.20 3.93 -6.79
C CYS A 28 6.08 4.29 -5.59
N TYR A 29 6.32 3.33 -4.70
CA TYR A 29 7.29 3.47 -3.61
C TYR A 29 8.04 2.17 -3.32
N ASP A 30 9.23 2.36 -2.77
CA ASP A 30 10.07 1.34 -2.16
C ASP A 30 10.46 1.80 -0.76
N GLY A 31 10.42 0.89 0.19
CA GLY A 31 10.67 1.15 1.59
C GLY A 31 11.10 -0.08 2.35
N CYS A 32 11.29 0.09 3.65
CA CYS A 32 11.59 -1.01 4.54
C CYS A 32 10.85 -0.90 5.87
N VAL A 33 10.59 -2.05 6.49
CA VAL A 33 10.04 -2.16 7.86
C VAL A 33 11.14 -2.75 8.74
N PRO A 34 11.91 -1.92 9.47
CA PRO A 34 13.06 -2.39 10.27
C PRO A 34 12.68 -3.35 11.40
N GLU A 35 11.43 -3.26 11.87
CA GLU A 35 10.90 -4.04 12.99
C GLU A 35 10.46 -5.46 12.57
N VAL A 36 10.41 -5.77 11.27
CA VAL A 36 9.96 -7.07 10.77
C VAL A 36 11.10 -8.09 10.82
N HIS A 37 10.89 -9.14 11.61
CA HIS A 37 11.80 -10.28 11.77
C HIS A 37 11.27 -11.55 11.07
N HIS A 38 10.30 -11.39 10.15
CA HIS A 38 9.67 -12.52 9.48
C HIS A 38 10.45 -12.93 8.23
N ILE A 39 10.79 -14.22 8.15
CA ILE A 39 11.34 -14.86 6.96
C ILE A 39 10.16 -15.23 6.05
N GLY A 40 10.14 -14.65 4.85
CA GLY A 40 9.18 -14.98 3.82
C GLY A 40 8.88 -13.81 2.88
N CYS A 41 7.90 -14.03 2.02
CA CYS A 41 7.36 -13.02 1.12
C CYS A 41 5.84 -12.97 1.22
N ALA A 42 5.29 -11.81 0.92
CA ALA A 42 3.89 -11.68 0.59
C ALA A 42 3.71 -10.66 -0.53
N ALA A 43 2.69 -10.83 -1.35
CA ALA A 43 2.39 -9.88 -2.41
C ALA A 43 0.88 -9.90 -2.69
N GLN A 44 0.38 -8.75 -3.11
CA GLN A 44 -0.98 -8.60 -3.62
C GLN A 44 -0.89 -7.81 -4.92
N LYS A 45 -1.56 -8.29 -5.95
CA LYS A 45 -1.59 -7.63 -7.25
C LYS A 45 -3.00 -7.65 -7.82
N THR A 46 -3.46 -6.48 -8.21
CA THR A 46 -4.77 -6.27 -8.81
C THR A 46 -4.57 -5.68 -10.19
N VAL A 47 -5.12 -6.33 -11.20
CA VAL A 47 -5.15 -5.82 -12.57
C VAL A 47 -6.61 -5.85 -13.01
N LEU A 48 -7.20 -4.67 -13.18
CA LEU A 48 -8.62 -4.50 -13.45
C LEU A 48 -9.48 -5.17 -12.37
N CYS A 49 -10.22 -6.23 -12.73
CA CYS A 49 -11.07 -6.98 -11.80
C CYS A 49 -10.37 -8.20 -11.18
N LEU A 50 -9.16 -8.55 -11.61
CA LEU A 50 -8.48 -9.75 -11.13
C LEU A 50 -7.47 -9.39 -10.05
N GLU A 51 -7.71 -9.91 -8.85
CA GLU A 51 -6.80 -9.79 -7.72
C GLU A 51 -6.15 -11.13 -7.41
N CYS A 52 -4.85 -11.08 -7.16
CA CYS A 52 -4.01 -12.22 -6.84
C CYS A 52 -3.22 -11.92 -5.57
N ASP A 53 -3.35 -12.78 -4.58
CA ASP A 53 -2.56 -12.75 -3.35
C ASP A 53 -1.55 -13.89 -3.35
N LEU A 54 -0.40 -13.62 -2.76
CA LEU A 54 0.66 -14.58 -2.49
C LEU A 54 1.12 -14.38 -1.05
N CYS A 55 1.23 -15.46 -0.28
CA CYS A 55 1.81 -15.43 1.05
C CYS A 55 2.65 -16.69 1.31
N CYS A 56 3.93 -16.48 1.58
CA CYS A 56 4.90 -17.50 1.98
C CYS A 56 5.56 -17.11 3.30
N LYS A 57 4.87 -16.35 4.16
CA LYS A 57 5.36 -15.99 5.49
C LYS A 57 5.33 -17.22 6.39
N THR A 58 6.42 -17.46 7.12
CA THR A 58 6.50 -18.58 8.07
C THR A 58 5.44 -18.43 9.15
N GLY A 59 4.60 -19.46 9.33
CA GLY A 59 3.52 -19.46 10.33
C GLY A 59 2.25 -18.73 9.90
N ALA A 60 2.18 -18.19 8.68
CA ALA A 60 0.94 -17.65 8.14
C ALA A 60 -0.02 -18.78 7.74
N PRO A 61 -1.34 -18.56 7.86
CA PRO A 61 -2.33 -19.52 7.36
C PRO A 61 -2.21 -19.66 5.85
N CYS A 62 -2.46 -20.88 5.35
CA CYS A 62 -2.52 -21.12 3.91
C CYS A 62 -3.64 -20.30 3.26
N LEU A 63 -3.34 -19.74 2.09
CA LEU A 63 -4.33 -19.15 1.20
C LEU A 63 -5.14 -20.25 0.49
N CYS A 64 -6.17 -19.86 -0.26
CA CYS A 64 -7.10 -20.78 -0.95
C CYS A 64 -6.40 -21.90 -1.74
N CYS A 65 -5.30 -21.58 -2.43
CA CYS A 65 -4.50 -22.52 -3.22
C CYS A 65 -3.15 -22.84 -2.56
N GLY A 66 -3.10 -22.87 -1.22
CA GLY A 66 -1.87 -23.09 -0.46
C GLY A 66 -1.14 -21.79 -0.20
N CYS A 67 -0.37 -21.29 -1.17
CA CYS A 67 0.39 -20.04 -1.02
C CYS A 67 -0.16 -18.87 -1.84
N CYS A 68 -1.22 -19.09 -2.65
CA CYS A 68 -1.85 -18.04 -3.42
C CYS A 68 -3.38 -18.10 -3.36
N ALA A 69 -4.02 -16.98 -3.68
CA ALA A 69 -5.46 -16.89 -3.86
C ALA A 69 -5.76 -15.96 -5.04
N PHE A 70 -6.81 -16.29 -5.80
CA PHE A 70 -7.32 -15.46 -6.89
C PHE A 70 -8.76 -15.11 -6.60
N ARG A 71 -9.13 -13.84 -6.81
CA ARG A 71 -10.50 -13.37 -6.64
C ARG A 71 -10.84 -12.31 -7.67
N CYS A 72 -12.13 -12.26 -8.02
CA CYS A 72 -12.67 -11.16 -8.81
C CYS A 72 -13.15 -10.07 -7.87
N VAL A 73 -12.68 -8.84 -8.09
CA VAL A 73 -13.05 -7.65 -7.33
C VAL A 73 -13.64 -6.60 -8.26
N ASP A 74 -14.39 -5.65 -7.69
CA ASP A 74 -14.88 -4.50 -8.42
C ASP A 74 -13.71 -3.65 -8.92
N LEU A 75 -13.89 -2.98 -10.07
CA LEU A 75 -12.88 -2.09 -10.61
C LEU A 75 -12.73 -0.86 -9.72
N THR A 76 -11.68 -0.82 -8.92
CA THR A 76 -11.29 0.34 -8.11
C THR A 76 -10.04 1.03 -8.67
N THR A 77 -9.10 0.26 -9.22
CA THR A 77 -7.86 0.75 -9.84
C THR A 77 -7.59 0.03 -11.15
N CYS A 78 -6.77 0.62 -12.03
CA CYS A 78 -6.36 -0.05 -13.26
C CYS A 78 -5.31 -1.15 -12.96
N CYS A 79 -4.29 -0.76 -12.19
CA CYS A 79 -3.22 -1.65 -11.76
C CYS A 79 -2.81 -1.29 -10.33
N LYS A 80 -2.76 -2.27 -9.44
CA LYS A 80 -2.23 -2.15 -8.08
C LYS A 80 -1.31 -3.31 -7.79
N ALA A 81 -0.19 -3.05 -7.13
CA ALA A 81 0.75 -4.09 -6.73
C ALA A 81 1.42 -3.69 -5.43
N GLN A 82 1.33 -4.54 -4.43
CA GLN A 82 2.08 -4.46 -3.18
C GLN A 82 2.90 -5.73 -3.02
N GLY A 83 4.09 -5.59 -2.48
CA GLY A 83 5.01 -6.68 -2.26
C GLY A 83 5.81 -6.44 -1.00
N GLN A 84 6.01 -7.49 -0.23
CA GLN A 84 6.94 -7.51 0.89
C GLN A 84 7.86 -8.72 0.71
N PHE A 85 9.16 -8.46 0.72
CA PHE A 85 10.21 -9.47 0.73
C PHE A 85 11.13 -9.22 1.92
N PHE A 86 11.02 -10.07 2.94
CA PHE A 86 11.63 -9.84 4.25
C PHE A 86 11.21 -8.48 4.85
N CYS A 87 12.15 -7.57 5.03
CA CYS A 87 11.92 -6.21 5.51
C CYS A 87 11.63 -5.21 4.37
N CYS A 88 11.92 -5.54 3.11
CA CYS A 88 11.72 -4.65 1.98
C CYS A 88 10.25 -4.67 1.57
N VAL A 89 9.66 -3.50 1.36
CA VAL A 89 8.27 -3.33 0.94
C VAL A 89 8.25 -2.46 -0.31
N THR A 90 7.47 -2.86 -1.29
CA THR A 90 7.22 -2.11 -2.52
C THR A 90 5.72 -1.97 -2.71
N GLY A 91 5.31 -0.84 -3.27
CA GLY A 91 3.90 -0.58 -3.54
C GLY A 91 3.72 0.29 -4.77
N SER A 92 2.67 0.03 -5.54
CA SER A 92 2.26 0.87 -6.66
C SER A 92 0.76 0.80 -6.88
N ALA A 93 0.15 1.94 -7.25
CA ALA A 93 -1.26 2.01 -7.64
C ALA A 93 -1.47 3.02 -8.76
N PHE A 94 -2.09 2.60 -9.87
CA PHE A 94 -2.46 3.45 -10.99
C PHE A 94 -3.97 3.40 -11.22
N PRO A 95 -4.71 4.51 -11.05
CA PRO A 95 -4.27 5.79 -10.47
C PRO A 95 -3.86 5.65 -8.98
N PRO A 96 -3.12 6.64 -8.41
CA PRO A 96 -2.83 6.66 -6.97
C PRO A 96 -4.12 6.59 -6.14
N ASP A 97 -4.06 5.88 -5.01
CA ASP A 97 -5.17 5.68 -4.08
C ASP A 97 -4.75 5.99 -2.63
N ASP A 98 -5.64 5.75 -1.67
CA ASP A 98 -5.36 5.99 -0.25
C ASP A 98 -4.29 5.03 0.32
N GLU A 99 -4.04 3.90 -0.34
CA GLU A 99 -3.01 2.95 0.03
C GLU A 99 -1.63 3.38 -0.48
N VAL A 100 -1.56 3.81 -1.74
CA VAL A 100 -0.37 4.36 -2.39
C VAL A 100 -0.62 5.81 -2.82
N PRO A 101 -0.45 6.78 -1.91
CA PRO A 101 -0.62 8.18 -2.26
C PRO A 101 0.47 8.65 -3.22
N CYS A 102 0.23 9.78 -3.89
CA CYS A 102 1.24 10.41 -4.71
C CYS A 102 2.41 10.88 -3.82
N MET A 103 3.62 10.33 -4.02
CA MET A 103 4.79 10.60 -3.19
C MET A 103 6.03 10.91 -4.02
N LEU A 104 6.95 11.67 -3.42
CA LEU A 104 8.29 11.90 -3.96
C LEU A 104 9.31 11.75 -2.84
N ASN A 105 10.08 10.66 -2.86
CA ASN A 105 11.13 10.40 -1.88
C ASN A 105 12.45 10.10 -2.59
N VAL A 106 13.53 10.64 -2.05
CA VAL A 106 14.90 10.37 -2.50
C VAL A 106 15.75 10.02 -1.30
N CYS A 107 16.29 8.79 -1.26
CA CYS A 107 17.18 8.32 -0.19
C CYS A 107 16.68 8.63 1.23
N PHE A 108 15.46 8.22 1.56
CA PHE A 108 14.79 8.47 2.86
C PHE A 108 14.37 9.91 3.14
N LEU A 109 14.68 10.86 2.25
CA LEU A 109 14.14 12.21 2.30
C LEU A 109 12.80 12.23 1.58
N ASN A 110 11.73 12.46 2.33
CA ASN A 110 10.42 12.73 1.78
C ASN A 110 10.37 14.20 1.32
N CYS A 111 10.08 14.43 0.04
CA CYS A 111 9.91 15.75 -0.55
C CYS A 111 8.42 16.11 -0.67
N PHE A 112 7.56 15.12 -0.90
CA PHE A 112 6.11 15.28 -1.07
C PHE A 112 5.39 14.02 -0.60
N PRO A 113 4.28 14.11 0.17
CA PRO A 113 3.47 15.31 0.46
C PRO A 113 4.01 16.21 1.58
N ARG A 114 5.01 15.75 2.34
CA ARG A 114 5.56 16.51 3.48
C ARG A 114 7.07 16.38 3.57
N LEU A 115 7.78 17.49 3.76
CA LEU A 115 9.21 17.43 3.99
C LEU A 115 9.55 16.68 5.29
N GLY A 116 10.40 15.67 5.21
CA GLY A 116 10.88 14.93 6.39
C GLY A 116 11.91 13.85 6.04
N CYS A 117 12.57 13.29 7.06
CA CYS A 117 13.58 12.25 6.91
C CYS A 117 13.11 10.97 7.60
N CYS A 118 13.32 9.81 6.95
CA CYS A 118 12.94 8.49 7.45
C CYS A 118 11.47 8.42 7.89
N MET A 119 10.58 9.07 7.15
CA MET A 119 9.16 9.12 7.48
C MET A 119 8.49 7.77 7.23
N ARG A 120 7.56 7.40 8.12
CA ARG A 120 6.69 6.24 7.92
C ARG A 120 5.53 6.62 7.00
N LEU A 121 5.06 5.68 6.20
CA LEU A 121 3.92 5.89 5.31
C LEU A 121 2.64 6.26 6.07
N GLY A 122 2.42 5.69 7.26
CA GLY A 122 1.31 6.08 8.12
C GLY A 122 1.34 7.56 8.54
N ASP A 123 2.53 8.11 8.80
CA ASP A 123 2.69 9.52 9.20
C ASP A 123 2.49 10.49 8.04
N MET A 124 2.66 10.02 6.80
CA MET A 124 2.45 10.79 5.58
C MET A 124 0.97 10.89 5.22
N LYS A 125 0.19 9.82 5.48
CA LYS A 125 -1.27 9.79 5.24
C LYS A 125 -2.07 10.67 6.22
N ALA A 126 -1.58 10.85 7.46
CA ALA A 126 -2.32 11.52 8.54
C ALA A 126 -2.45 13.06 8.43
N LYS A 127 -1.86 13.71 7.42
CA LYS A 127 -1.98 15.16 7.21
C LYS A 127 -2.27 15.44 5.74
N GLN A 128 -3.56 15.66 5.45
CA GLN A 128 -4.09 16.10 4.16
C GLN A 128 -3.31 17.29 3.57
N MET A 129 -3.33 17.39 2.25
CA MET A 129 -2.49 18.30 1.49
C MET A 129 -2.97 19.76 1.64
N PRO A 130 -2.06 20.76 1.68
CA PRO A 130 -2.45 22.17 1.72
C PRO A 130 -3.23 22.67 0.48
N TRP A 131 -3.22 21.93 -0.63
CA TRP A 131 -3.88 22.34 -1.87
C TRP A 131 -5.34 21.84 -1.99
N GLU A 132 -5.74 20.83 -1.20
CA GLU A 132 -7.14 20.38 -1.17
C GLU A 132 -8.07 21.43 -0.53
N SER A 133 -7.54 22.27 0.37
CA SER A 133 -8.31 23.37 0.95
C SER A 133 -8.66 24.50 -0.03
N GLU A 134 -8.03 24.58 -1.21
CA GLU A 134 -8.37 25.60 -2.22
C GLU A 134 -9.45 25.12 -3.21
N ALA A 135 -9.65 23.81 -3.38
CA ALA A 135 -10.64 23.27 -4.33
C ALA A 135 -12.09 23.28 -3.79
N THR A 136 -12.29 23.37 -2.48
CA THR A 136 -13.65 23.35 -1.87
C THR A 136 -14.27 24.73 -1.66
N THR A 137 -13.59 25.83 -2.03
CA THR A 137 -14.07 27.21 -1.75
C THR A 137 -14.60 27.98 -2.95
N THR A 138 -14.80 27.33 -4.10
CA THR A 138 -15.49 27.92 -5.27
C THR A 138 -16.67 27.06 -5.69
N SER A 139 -17.71 27.06 -4.87
CA SER A 139 -19.04 26.58 -5.22
C SER A 139 -20.07 27.34 -4.36
N ASP A 140 -20.12 28.65 -4.55
CA ASP A 140 -21.26 29.52 -4.22
C ASP A 140 -21.47 30.49 -5.39
#